data_AF-A0A2N5ULI0-F1
#
_entry.id   AF-A0A2N5ULI0-F1
#
_cell.length_a   1.000
_cell.length_b   1.000
_cell.length_c   1.000
_cell.angle_alpha   90.00
_cell.angle_beta   90.00
_cell.angle_gamma   90.00
#
_symmetry.space_group_name_H-M   'P 1'
#
loop_
_entity.id
_entity.type
_entity.pdbx_description
1 polymer ?
#
loop_
_entity_poly.entity_id
_entity_poly.type
_entity_poly.pdbx_seq_one_letter_code
_entity_poly.pdbx_strand_id
1 'polypeptide(L)'
;MSSAAPNPLASVTSNAQHGSTSAEPTFRKSATFTRRSGSRADGRGSIVVHTRTHDNAQLPHATKMQMADYLRKYEHLFMVTPQRMRMIVEAFIDTLEAGLKEEGQCVPMIPTFVFGWPTGKEEGAYLAVDLGGTNLRVCHVELQGDGKFEITQAKYKLTEEQKQQEGEMLFDFCAECLSKFVNDQYVDDDGNLLLDSEIPLGFTFSKKKIDHGELIRWTKGFGNPNVEGHDIGEIFSQSLKKFKVPVKLTAVINDTTGTLIASSYVDPATRIGVIFGTGCNAAYMEKVANIPKIAGLGLPPDAEMAINCEWGAFDSGTHEHLPRTKYDVMIDSTSNKPGEQAFEKMIAGLYLGEVFRLIVVEMIEEGILFLGQNTYKMEKSYCFDTPS
;
A
#
# COMPACT_ATOMS: atom_id res chain seq x y z
N MET A 1 -38.07 48.18 11.47
CA MET A 1 -38.20 49.34 10.55
C MET A 1 -37.56 48.90 9.24
N SER A 2 -38.34 48.58 8.19
CA SER A 2 -38.70 49.48 7.05
C SER A 2 -37.46 49.86 6.21
N SER A 3 -37.38 49.85 4.87
CA SER A 3 -38.30 49.58 3.74
C SER A 3 -37.47 49.69 2.42
N ALA A 4 -37.79 49.14 1.23
CA ALA A 4 -38.83 48.23 0.71
C ALA A 4 -38.37 47.62 -0.65
N ALA A 5 -39.20 46.84 -1.35
CA ALA A 5 -38.99 46.39 -2.74
C ALA A 5 -39.48 47.44 -3.78
N PRO A 6 -39.20 47.28 -5.10
CA PRO A 6 -40.16 46.56 -5.96
C PRO A 6 -39.61 45.73 -7.15
N ASN A 7 -40.49 44.87 -7.68
CA ASN A 7 -40.44 44.08 -8.93
C ASN A 7 -40.84 44.94 -10.18
N PRO A 8 -41.14 44.36 -11.37
CA PRO A 8 -40.36 43.49 -12.28
C PRO A 8 -40.44 44.02 -13.75
N LEU A 9 -39.98 43.27 -14.77
CA LEU A 9 -40.64 43.19 -16.10
C LEU A 9 -40.01 42.12 -17.03
N ALA A 10 -40.74 41.72 -18.07
CA ALA A 10 -40.42 40.58 -18.94
C ALA A 10 -40.67 40.89 -20.44
N SER A 11 -40.38 39.89 -21.29
CA SER A 11 -40.64 39.77 -22.74
C SER A 11 -39.67 40.49 -23.70
N VAL A 12 -39.31 39.79 -24.78
CA VAL A 12 -39.60 40.14 -26.20
C VAL A 12 -39.34 38.91 -27.08
N THR A 13 -40.19 38.70 -28.09
CA THR A 13 -40.15 37.63 -29.10
C THR A 13 -39.57 38.10 -30.45
N SER A 14 -39.04 37.21 -31.30
CA SER A 14 -39.04 37.42 -32.76
C SER A 14 -38.98 36.12 -33.59
N ASN A 15 -39.50 36.18 -34.82
CA ASN A 15 -39.71 35.07 -35.76
C ASN A 15 -38.64 34.98 -36.87
N ALA A 16 -38.55 33.83 -37.54
CA ALA A 16 -38.26 33.73 -38.98
C ALA A 16 -38.85 32.42 -39.59
N GLN A 17 -39.16 32.42 -40.90
CA GLN A 17 -39.94 31.39 -41.61
C GLN A 17 -39.21 30.74 -42.80
N HIS A 18 -39.88 29.75 -43.43
CA HIS A 18 -39.68 29.13 -44.76
C HIS A 18 -38.62 27.99 -44.87
N GLY A 19 -38.85 26.91 -45.64
CA GLY A 19 -40.07 26.51 -46.38
C GLY A 19 -39.92 25.18 -47.17
N SER A 20 -41.06 24.51 -47.43
CA SER A 20 -41.39 23.37 -48.34
C SER A 20 -40.29 22.70 -49.22
N THR A 21 -40.32 21.38 -49.47
CA THR A 21 -41.30 20.70 -50.38
C THR A 21 -41.31 19.16 -50.26
N SER A 22 -42.28 18.52 -50.93
CA SER A 22 -42.76 17.12 -50.79
C SER A 22 -42.30 16.13 -51.86
N ALA A 23 -42.26 14.82 -51.57
CA ALA A 23 -42.76 13.73 -52.45
C ALA A 23 -42.74 12.31 -51.81
N GLU A 24 -43.87 11.60 -51.92
CA GLU A 24 -44.02 10.13 -51.91
C GLU A 24 -44.37 9.67 -53.36
N PRO A 25 -44.60 8.37 -53.73
CA PRO A 25 -44.48 7.08 -53.01
C PRO A 25 -43.73 5.97 -53.81
N THR A 26 -43.63 4.73 -53.30
CA THR A 26 -44.19 3.48 -53.92
C THR A 26 -43.65 2.16 -53.34
N PHE A 27 -44.50 1.13 -53.29
CA PHE A 27 -44.21 -0.26 -52.88
C PHE A 27 -43.80 -1.16 -54.06
N ARG A 28 -42.81 -2.08 -53.88
CA ARG A 28 -42.91 -3.49 -54.35
C ARG A 28 -41.77 -4.46 -53.93
N LYS A 29 -42.19 -5.57 -53.32
CA LYS A 29 -41.75 -6.98 -53.46
C LYS A 29 -40.24 -7.36 -53.53
N SER A 30 -39.80 -7.99 -52.43
CA SER A 30 -39.11 -9.30 -52.35
C SER A 30 -38.20 -9.79 -53.49
N ALA A 31 -36.93 -10.08 -53.15
CA ALA A 31 -36.17 -11.18 -53.74
C ALA A 31 -35.19 -11.79 -52.72
N THR A 32 -35.34 -13.09 -52.44
CA THR A 32 -34.40 -13.86 -51.62
C THR A 32 -33.19 -14.24 -52.46
N PHE A 33 -31.96 -13.99 -51.99
CA PHE A 33 -30.76 -14.54 -52.62
C PHE A 33 -29.80 -15.12 -51.58
N THR A 34 -29.78 -16.45 -51.50
CA THR A 34 -28.69 -17.21 -50.90
C THR A 34 -27.54 -17.33 -51.89
N ARG A 35 -26.33 -16.90 -51.53
CA ARG A 35 -25.11 -17.50 -52.08
C ARG A 35 -23.97 -17.51 -51.07
N ARG A 36 -23.24 -18.61 -51.08
CA ARG A 36 -22.21 -18.99 -50.11
C ARG A 36 -20.82 -18.62 -50.65
N SER A 37 -19.88 -18.42 -49.73
CA SER A 37 -18.41 -18.53 -49.87
C SER A 37 -17.69 -17.70 -50.93
N GLY A 38 -16.92 -16.72 -50.46
CA GLY A 38 -15.73 -16.19 -51.11
C GLY A 38 -14.78 -15.64 -50.04
N SER A 39 -13.76 -16.39 -49.66
CA SER A 39 -12.84 -16.00 -48.58
C SER A 39 -11.78 -15.02 -49.10
N ARG A 40 -11.70 -13.84 -48.47
CA ARG A 40 -10.48 -13.03 -48.37
C ARG A 40 -10.44 -12.39 -47.00
N ALA A 41 -9.34 -12.56 -46.29
CA ALA A 41 -9.07 -11.85 -45.05
C ALA A 41 -8.43 -10.51 -45.38
N ASP A 42 -8.87 -9.45 -44.71
CA ASP A 42 -8.07 -8.26 -44.48
C ASP A 42 -8.47 -7.64 -43.14
N GLY A 43 -7.49 -7.07 -42.43
CA GLY A 43 -7.63 -6.78 -41.01
C GLY A 43 -8.48 -5.54 -40.67
N ARG A 44 -9.52 -5.74 -39.86
CA ARG A 44 -10.07 -4.81 -38.86
C ARG A 44 -11.08 -5.59 -38.01
N GLY A 45 -11.00 -5.48 -36.68
CA GLY A 45 -11.85 -6.25 -35.77
C GLY A 45 -13.34 -5.98 -36.02
N SER A 46 -14.12 -7.02 -36.26
CA SER A 46 -15.55 -6.91 -36.47
C SER A 46 -16.26 -6.64 -35.16
N ILE A 47 -16.66 -5.38 -34.92
CA ILE A 47 -17.59 -5.04 -33.84
C ILE A 47 -18.94 -5.71 -34.16
N VAL A 48 -19.29 -6.73 -33.41
CA VAL A 48 -20.59 -7.41 -33.53
C VAL A 48 -21.66 -6.54 -32.88
N VAL A 49 -22.32 -5.70 -33.69
CA VAL A 49 -23.46 -4.89 -33.23
C VAL A 49 -24.74 -5.72 -33.28
N HIS A 50 -25.27 -6.06 -32.10
CA HIS A 50 -26.58 -6.71 -31.98
C HIS A 50 -27.70 -5.68 -31.80
N THR A 51 -28.39 -5.33 -32.88
CA THR A 51 -29.66 -4.58 -32.79
C THR A 51 -30.81 -5.57 -32.53
N ARG A 52 -31.67 -5.29 -31.53
CA ARG A 52 -32.88 -6.08 -31.24
C ARG A 52 -34.10 -5.17 -31.12
N THR A 53 -35.27 -5.68 -31.52
CA THR A 53 -36.55 -4.96 -31.60
C THR A 53 -37.60 -5.49 -30.61
N HIS A 54 -37.18 -6.09 -29.49
CA HIS A 54 -38.06 -6.60 -28.45
C HIS A 54 -37.51 -6.30 -27.04
N ASP A 55 -38.09 -5.29 -26.38
CA ASP A 55 -37.72 -4.80 -25.04
C ASP A 55 -38.13 -5.72 -23.87
N ASN A 56 -38.38 -7.01 -24.14
CA ASN A 56 -38.91 -7.96 -23.15
C ASN A 56 -38.23 -9.34 -23.15
N ALA A 57 -36.96 -9.39 -23.57
CA ALA A 57 -36.10 -10.53 -23.27
C ALA A 57 -35.36 -10.27 -21.95
N GLN A 58 -35.49 -11.16 -20.96
CA GLN A 58 -34.56 -11.20 -19.83
C GLN A 58 -33.13 -11.23 -20.41
N LEU A 59 -32.27 -10.30 -19.96
CA LEU A 59 -30.85 -10.38 -20.27
C LEU A 59 -30.37 -11.78 -19.84
N PRO A 60 -29.60 -12.50 -20.70
CA PRO A 60 -29.11 -13.81 -20.32
C PRO A 60 -28.24 -13.64 -19.06
N HIS A 61 -28.52 -14.45 -18.05
CA HIS A 61 -27.92 -14.34 -16.73
C HIS A 61 -27.65 -15.73 -16.18
N ALA A 62 -26.62 -15.86 -15.34
CA ALA A 62 -26.33 -17.11 -14.67
C ALA A 62 -27.56 -17.63 -13.90
N THR A 63 -27.88 -18.89 -14.08
CA THR A 63 -28.91 -19.55 -13.27
C THR A 63 -28.47 -19.64 -11.81
N LYS A 64 -29.42 -19.73 -10.88
CA LYS A 64 -29.12 -19.94 -9.46
C LYS A 64 -28.26 -21.19 -9.21
N MET A 65 -28.43 -22.23 -10.04
CA MET A 65 -27.65 -23.46 -9.96
C MET A 65 -26.19 -23.21 -10.33
N GLN A 66 -25.93 -22.58 -11.48
CA GLN A 66 -24.57 -22.18 -11.89
C GLN A 66 -23.90 -21.32 -10.82
N MET A 67 -24.57 -20.28 -10.31
CA MET A 67 -24.00 -19.44 -9.25
C MET A 67 -23.68 -20.22 -7.97
N ALA A 68 -24.49 -21.23 -7.62
CA ALA A 68 -24.21 -22.12 -6.49
C ALA A 68 -23.10 -23.14 -6.76
N ASP A 69 -22.83 -23.51 -8.01
CA ASP A 69 -21.67 -24.31 -8.40
C ASP A 69 -20.37 -23.48 -8.33
N TYR A 70 -20.40 -22.24 -8.84
CA TYR A 70 -19.27 -21.30 -8.73
C TYR A 70 -18.97 -20.92 -7.28
N LEU A 71 -19.99 -20.70 -6.45
CA LEU A 71 -19.80 -20.45 -5.03
C LEU A 71 -19.05 -21.62 -4.38
N ARG A 72 -19.49 -22.86 -4.58
CA ARG A 72 -18.80 -24.06 -4.06
C ARG A 72 -17.38 -24.23 -4.61
N LYS A 73 -17.14 -23.91 -5.89
CA LYS A 73 -15.80 -23.88 -6.52
C LYS A 73 -14.87 -22.93 -5.76
N TYR A 74 -15.30 -21.70 -5.50
CA TYR A 74 -14.46 -20.69 -4.85
C TYR A 74 -14.36 -20.87 -3.34
N GLU A 75 -15.43 -21.30 -2.66
CA GLU A 75 -15.39 -21.73 -1.25
C GLU A 75 -14.34 -22.81 -1.05
N HIS A 76 -14.30 -23.85 -1.90
CA HIS A 76 -13.29 -24.89 -1.81
C HIS A 76 -11.88 -24.38 -2.13
N LEU A 77 -11.73 -23.54 -3.16
CA LEU A 77 -10.44 -23.01 -3.62
C LEU A 77 -9.76 -22.09 -2.59
N PHE A 78 -10.53 -21.29 -1.85
CA PHE A 78 -10.01 -20.35 -0.85
C PHE A 78 -10.12 -20.83 0.60
N MET A 79 -10.58 -22.07 0.84
CA MET A 79 -10.67 -22.65 2.19
C MET A 79 -9.29 -23.04 2.73
N VAL A 80 -8.82 -22.31 3.75
CA VAL A 80 -7.66 -22.74 4.55
C VAL A 80 -8.15 -23.55 5.75
N THR A 81 -7.97 -24.87 5.70
CA THR A 81 -8.39 -25.76 6.81
C THR A 81 -7.50 -25.57 8.06
N PRO A 82 -8.00 -25.87 9.27
CA PRO A 82 -7.18 -25.81 10.49
C PRO A 82 -5.92 -26.69 10.44
N GLN A 83 -5.94 -27.78 9.67
CA GLN A 83 -4.75 -28.61 9.43
C GLN A 83 -3.74 -27.90 8.54
N ARG A 84 -4.17 -27.32 7.40
CA ARG A 84 -3.26 -26.57 6.51
C ARG A 84 -2.70 -25.34 7.23
N MET A 85 -3.50 -24.67 8.06
CA MET A 85 -3.05 -23.55 8.89
C MET A 85 -1.93 -23.95 9.85
N ARG A 86 -2.02 -25.10 10.54
CA ARG A 86 -0.93 -25.60 11.39
C ARG A 86 0.35 -25.88 10.60
N MET A 87 0.24 -26.54 9.45
CA MET A 87 1.40 -26.80 8.58
C MET A 87 2.05 -25.50 8.07
N ILE A 88 1.25 -24.47 7.78
CA ILE A 88 1.76 -23.14 7.43
C ILE A 88 2.52 -22.54 8.61
N VAL A 89 1.94 -22.55 9.82
CA VAL A 89 2.56 -22.01 11.04
C VAL A 89 3.88 -22.71 11.38
N GLU A 90 3.93 -24.04 11.28
CA GLU A 90 5.16 -24.83 11.49
C GLU A 90 6.28 -24.38 10.52
N ALA A 91 6.00 -24.37 9.22
CA ALA A 91 6.95 -23.90 8.21
C ALA A 91 7.30 -22.41 8.35
N PHE A 92 6.38 -21.59 8.84
CA PHE A 92 6.61 -20.17 9.13
C PHE A 92 7.66 -20.03 10.24
N ILE A 93 7.48 -20.74 11.36
CA ILE A 93 8.43 -20.77 12.48
C ILE A 93 9.81 -21.22 12.00
N ASP A 94 9.90 -22.32 11.26
CA ASP A 94 11.17 -22.81 10.70
C ASP A 94 11.86 -21.75 9.82
N THR A 95 11.09 -21.00 9.02
CA THR A 95 11.60 -19.92 8.15
C THR A 95 12.08 -18.71 8.96
N LEU A 96 11.35 -18.32 10.02
CA LEU A 96 11.77 -17.25 10.94
C LEU A 96 13.05 -17.65 11.69
N GLU A 97 13.11 -18.88 12.21
CA GLU A 97 14.32 -19.39 12.86
C GLU A 97 15.53 -19.41 11.93
N ALA A 98 15.35 -19.80 10.66
CA ALA A 98 16.43 -19.75 9.67
C ALA A 98 16.98 -18.33 9.50
N GLY A 99 16.09 -17.33 9.34
CA GLY A 99 16.48 -15.92 9.20
C GLY A 99 17.20 -15.32 10.41
N LEU A 100 16.98 -15.84 11.61
CA LEU A 100 17.74 -15.46 12.82
C LEU A 100 19.13 -16.13 12.88
N LYS A 101 19.25 -17.35 12.34
CA LYS A 101 20.49 -18.13 12.34
C LYS A 101 21.50 -17.61 11.32
N GLU A 102 21.06 -17.25 10.13
CA GLU A 102 21.92 -16.91 8.99
C GLU A 102 21.38 -15.74 8.15
N GLU A 103 22.29 -15.01 7.49
CA GLU A 103 21.93 -13.98 6.51
C GLU A 103 21.56 -14.57 5.13
N GLY A 104 20.85 -13.77 4.33
CA GLY A 104 20.46 -14.16 2.96
C GLY A 104 19.28 -15.15 2.87
N GLN A 105 18.63 -15.46 4.00
CA GLN A 105 17.46 -16.33 4.07
C GLN A 105 16.19 -15.67 3.49
N CYS A 106 15.20 -16.49 3.16
CA CYS A 106 13.98 -16.04 2.47
C CYS A 106 13.18 -14.99 3.26
N VAL A 107 13.12 -15.12 4.59
CA VAL A 107 12.66 -14.08 5.51
C VAL A 107 13.89 -13.58 6.28
N PRO A 108 14.26 -12.29 6.19
CA PRO A 108 15.58 -11.84 6.63
C PRO A 108 15.72 -11.63 8.13
N MET A 109 14.63 -11.46 8.91
CA MET A 109 14.66 -11.31 10.37
C MET A 109 15.72 -10.30 10.86
N ILE A 110 15.47 -9.04 10.55
CA ILE A 110 16.42 -7.94 10.67
C ILE A 110 16.55 -7.50 12.14
N PRO A 111 17.76 -7.57 12.74
CA PRO A 111 18.04 -7.00 14.06
C PRO A 111 17.91 -5.47 14.01
N THR A 112 17.06 -4.88 14.86
CA THR A 112 16.76 -3.43 14.78
C THR A 112 17.60 -2.55 15.69
N PHE A 113 18.39 -3.13 16.60
CA PHE A 113 19.11 -2.42 17.68
C PHE A 113 18.23 -1.61 18.64
N VAL A 114 16.90 -1.81 18.61
CA VAL A 114 15.99 -1.37 19.67
C VAL A 114 15.98 -2.45 20.74
N PHE A 115 16.50 -2.13 21.93
CA PHE A 115 16.68 -3.10 23.03
C PHE A 115 15.60 -2.97 24.09
N GLY A 116 15.04 -4.12 24.50
CA GLY A 116 14.06 -4.23 25.57
C GLY A 116 12.71 -3.56 25.28
N TRP A 117 11.81 -3.67 26.25
CA TRP A 117 10.49 -3.07 26.21
C TRP A 117 10.47 -1.67 26.86
N PRO A 118 9.62 -0.74 26.37
CA PRO A 118 9.34 0.48 27.12
C PRO A 118 8.72 0.12 28.47
N THR A 119 9.06 0.90 29.50
CA THR A 119 8.57 0.70 30.87
C THR A 119 7.18 1.30 31.10
N GLY A 120 6.72 2.15 30.17
CA GLY A 120 5.54 2.98 30.32
C GLY A 120 5.79 4.22 31.19
N LYS A 121 7.01 4.42 31.71
CA LYS A 121 7.41 5.53 32.59
C LYS A 121 8.32 6.55 31.91
N GLU A 122 8.51 6.41 30.61
CA GLU A 122 9.24 7.37 29.79
C GLU A 122 8.47 8.70 29.81
N GLU A 123 9.21 9.81 29.95
CA GLU A 123 8.67 11.17 30.07
C GLU A 123 9.47 12.14 29.17
N GLY A 124 8.82 13.21 28.73
CA GLY A 124 9.45 14.34 28.02
C GLY A 124 9.14 14.44 26.53
N ALA A 125 9.70 15.48 25.91
CA ALA A 125 9.51 15.83 24.51
C ALA A 125 10.40 15.02 23.55
N TYR A 126 9.79 14.45 22.51
CA TYR A 126 10.44 13.72 21.43
C TYR A 126 9.93 14.18 20.07
N LEU A 127 10.79 14.20 19.06
CA LEU A 127 10.38 14.39 17.67
C LEU A 127 10.42 13.07 16.91
N ALA A 128 9.44 12.87 16.04
CA ALA A 128 9.40 11.75 15.12
C ALA A 128 9.14 12.23 13.70
N VAL A 129 9.88 11.68 12.73
CA VAL A 129 9.67 11.94 11.30
C VAL A 129 9.36 10.61 10.61
N ASP A 130 8.20 10.51 9.96
CA ASP A 130 7.72 9.33 9.21
C ASP A 130 7.67 9.67 7.71
N LEU A 131 8.58 9.09 6.92
CA LEU A 131 8.58 9.23 5.47
C LEU A 131 7.75 8.11 4.82
N GLY A 132 6.46 8.38 4.63
CA GLY A 132 5.53 7.50 3.92
C GLY A 132 5.57 7.63 2.39
N GLY A 133 4.83 6.76 1.68
CA GLY A 133 4.74 6.75 0.21
C GLY A 133 4.01 7.93 -0.44
N THR A 134 3.38 8.81 0.35
CA THR A 134 2.52 9.90 -0.14
C THR A 134 2.71 11.19 0.64
N ASN A 135 3.03 11.10 1.92
CA ASN A 135 3.25 12.25 2.79
C ASN A 135 4.43 11.95 3.71
N LEU A 136 5.24 12.98 3.94
CA LEU A 136 6.07 13.10 5.13
C LEU A 136 5.17 13.49 6.30
N ARG A 137 5.38 12.90 7.48
CA ARG A 137 4.78 13.35 8.74
C ARG A 137 5.88 13.78 9.68
N VAL A 138 5.65 14.89 10.36
CA VAL A 138 6.48 15.36 11.48
C VAL A 138 5.59 15.40 12.71
N CYS A 139 6.04 14.78 13.80
CA CYS A 139 5.30 14.69 15.05
C CYS A 139 6.17 15.19 16.20
N HIS A 140 5.64 16.09 17.03
CA HIS A 140 6.05 16.20 18.42
C HIS A 140 5.25 15.20 19.25
N VAL A 141 5.93 14.45 20.11
CA VAL A 141 5.34 13.52 21.07
C VAL A 141 5.82 13.89 22.45
N GLU A 142 4.91 14.31 23.32
CA GLU A 142 5.17 14.54 24.74
C GLU A 142 4.78 13.28 25.50
N LEU A 143 5.76 12.55 26.07
CA LEU A 143 5.48 11.39 26.92
C LEU A 143 5.22 11.86 28.35
N GLN A 144 4.16 11.34 28.97
CA GLN A 144 3.67 11.79 30.29
C GLN A 144 3.79 10.70 31.37
N GLY A 145 4.53 9.62 31.10
CA GLY A 145 4.51 8.41 31.91
C GLY A 145 3.14 7.71 31.94
N ASP A 146 3.04 6.63 32.71
CA ASP A 146 1.90 5.70 32.77
C ASP A 146 1.30 5.30 31.40
N GLY A 147 2.13 5.19 30.35
CA GLY A 147 1.68 4.89 28.99
C GLY A 147 0.88 6.00 28.30
N LYS A 148 0.86 7.21 28.87
CA LYS A 148 0.16 8.40 28.34
C LYS A 148 1.11 9.24 27.49
N PHE A 149 0.56 9.91 26.50
CA PHE A 149 1.28 10.83 25.63
C PHE A 149 0.34 11.83 24.95
N GLU A 150 0.89 12.95 24.50
CA GLU A 150 0.23 13.90 23.60
C GLU A 150 0.99 13.98 22.27
N ILE A 151 0.28 14.19 21.14
CA ILE A 151 0.90 14.32 19.81
C ILE A 151 0.40 15.56 19.09
N THR A 152 1.34 16.43 18.71
CA THR A 152 1.11 17.46 17.68
C THR A 152 1.79 17.01 16.39
N GLN A 153 1.08 17.05 15.26
CA GLN A 153 1.62 16.56 13.97
C GLN A 153 1.35 17.50 12.80
N ALA A 154 2.31 17.59 11.89
CA ALA A 154 2.17 18.21 10.57
C ALA A 154 2.37 17.17 9.46
N LYS A 155 1.66 17.35 8.33
CA LYS A 155 1.72 16.47 7.16
C LYS A 155 2.10 17.26 5.93
N TYR A 156 3.13 16.82 5.23
CA TYR A 156 3.66 17.46 4.03
C TYR A 156 3.52 16.48 2.87
N LYS A 157 2.74 16.83 1.85
CA LYS A 157 2.50 15.98 0.69
C LYS A 157 3.74 15.91 -0.18
N LEU A 158 4.17 14.70 -0.55
CA LEU A 158 5.27 14.47 -1.47
C LEU A 158 4.79 14.62 -2.92
N THR A 159 5.61 15.25 -3.76
CA THR A 159 5.44 15.22 -5.22
C THR A 159 6.11 13.98 -5.81
N GLU A 160 5.73 13.58 -7.03
CA GLU A 160 6.43 12.48 -7.73
C GLU A 160 7.86 12.87 -8.12
N GLU A 161 8.13 14.16 -8.32
CA GLU A 161 9.49 14.69 -8.55
C GLU A 161 10.38 14.49 -7.32
N GLN A 162 9.89 14.79 -6.12
CA GLN A 162 10.62 14.58 -4.86
C GLN A 162 10.99 13.11 -4.60
N LYS A 163 10.23 12.18 -5.17
CA LYS A 163 10.49 10.72 -5.10
C LYS A 163 11.53 10.23 -6.10
N GLN A 164 11.94 11.05 -7.05
CA GLN A 164 12.79 10.64 -8.19
C GLN A 164 14.01 11.55 -8.39
N GLN A 165 14.03 12.74 -7.78
CA GLN A 165 15.20 13.63 -7.69
C GLN A 165 16.37 13.01 -6.89
N GLU A 166 17.51 13.70 -6.85
CA GLU A 166 18.67 13.28 -6.05
C GLU A 166 18.34 13.01 -4.58
N GLY A 167 19.05 12.03 -4.00
CA GLY A 167 18.88 11.59 -2.62
C GLY A 167 18.95 12.71 -1.59
N GLU A 168 20.01 13.51 -1.65
CA GLU A 168 20.23 14.67 -0.76
C GLU A 168 19.02 15.59 -0.73
N MET A 169 18.43 15.90 -1.89
CA MET A 169 17.28 16.83 -2.00
C MET A 169 16.01 16.31 -1.31
N LEU A 170 15.83 14.99 -1.18
CA LEU A 170 14.72 14.41 -0.42
C LEU A 170 14.93 14.53 1.09
N PHE A 171 16.15 14.29 1.58
CA PHE A 171 16.48 14.43 3.00
C PHE A 171 16.57 15.88 3.44
N ASP A 172 17.02 16.78 2.56
CA ASP A 172 16.93 18.22 2.70
C ASP A 172 15.49 18.68 2.88
N PHE A 173 14.58 18.25 2.00
CA PHE A 173 13.15 18.55 2.15
C PHE A 173 12.58 18.04 3.49
N CYS A 174 13.04 16.87 3.96
CA CYS A 174 12.65 16.35 5.28
C CYS A 174 13.18 17.25 6.43
N ALA A 175 14.42 17.71 6.32
CA ALA A 175 15.04 18.62 7.29
C ALA A 175 14.42 20.03 7.25
N GLU A 176 14.03 20.55 6.08
CA GLU A 176 13.27 21.79 5.92
C GLU A 176 11.89 21.70 6.59
N CYS A 177 11.16 20.60 6.37
CA CYS A 177 9.85 20.38 6.99
C CYS A 177 9.97 20.28 8.51
N LEU A 178 10.99 19.58 9.02
CA LEU A 178 11.25 19.49 10.45
C LEU A 178 11.70 20.84 11.04
N SER A 179 12.58 21.57 10.36
CA SER A 179 13.02 22.92 10.76
C SER A 179 11.83 23.87 10.88
N LYS A 180 10.95 23.88 9.87
CA LYS A 180 9.71 24.64 9.92
C LYS A 180 8.83 24.23 11.10
N PHE A 181 8.59 22.93 11.29
CA PHE A 181 7.77 22.43 12.38
C PHE A 181 8.33 22.81 13.76
N VAL A 182 9.66 22.73 13.94
CA VAL A 182 10.33 23.17 15.18
C VAL A 182 10.16 24.67 15.39
N ASN A 183 10.32 25.49 14.35
CA ASN A 183 10.10 26.94 14.44
C ASN A 183 8.63 27.28 14.75
N ASP A 184 7.68 26.56 14.17
CA ASP A 184 6.23 26.74 14.41
C ASP A 184 5.80 26.30 15.83
N GLN A 185 6.66 25.63 16.62
CA GLN A 185 6.32 25.06 17.94
C GLN A 185 7.21 25.53 19.10
N TYR A 186 8.48 25.86 18.85
CA TYR A 186 9.48 26.14 19.88
C TYR A 186 10.20 27.47 19.66
N VAL A 187 9.61 28.41 18.93
CA VAL A 187 10.16 29.77 18.79
C VAL A 187 9.14 30.77 19.35
N ASP A 188 9.62 31.70 20.17
CA ASP A 188 8.79 32.78 20.72
C ASP A 188 8.51 33.90 19.71
N ASP A 189 7.64 34.84 20.06
CA ASP A 189 7.30 36.01 19.22
C ASP A 189 8.52 36.89 18.88
N ASP A 190 9.60 36.81 19.66
CA ASP A 190 10.86 37.54 19.48
C ASP A 190 11.90 36.77 18.62
N GLY A 191 11.60 35.53 18.23
CA GLY A 191 12.45 34.70 17.38
C GLY A 191 13.48 33.84 18.12
N ASN A 192 13.38 33.72 19.46
CA ASN A 192 14.28 32.88 20.25
C ASN A 192 13.77 31.44 20.33
N LEU A 193 14.70 30.49 20.23
CA LEU A 193 14.40 29.07 20.38
C LEU A 193 14.20 28.74 21.88
N LEU A 194 13.01 28.25 22.22
CA LEU A 194 12.58 27.83 23.56
C LEU A 194 13.10 26.43 23.95
N LEU A 195 14.32 26.09 23.53
CA LEU A 195 14.94 24.78 23.77
C LEU A 195 16.30 24.94 24.45
N ASP A 196 16.38 24.46 25.70
CA ASP A 196 17.62 24.40 26.47
C ASP A 196 18.60 23.32 25.95
N SER A 197 18.12 22.39 25.13
CA SER A 197 18.92 21.29 24.54
C SER A 197 18.30 20.74 23.25
N GLU A 198 19.09 19.98 22.48
CA GLU A 198 18.60 19.28 21.28
C GLU A 198 17.51 18.25 21.62
N ILE A 199 16.37 18.30 20.93
CA ILE A 199 15.31 17.30 21.11
C ILE A 199 15.74 15.97 20.46
N PRO A 200 15.55 14.81 21.12
CA PRO A 200 15.75 13.50 20.50
C PRO A 200 14.80 13.28 19.31
N LEU A 201 15.37 12.85 18.17
CA LEU A 201 14.65 12.59 16.93
C LEU A 201 14.71 11.11 16.56
N GLY A 202 13.54 10.48 16.45
CA GLY A 202 13.37 9.20 15.80
C GLY A 202 12.99 9.36 14.32
N PHE A 203 13.75 8.77 13.41
CA PHE A 203 13.39 8.72 11.99
C PHE A 203 12.80 7.37 11.61
N THR A 204 11.52 7.35 11.25
CA THR A 204 10.82 6.15 10.79
C THR A 204 10.89 6.09 9.26
N PHE A 205 11.54 5.05 8.74
CA PHE A 205 11.83 4.88 7.33
C PHE A 205 11.25 3.56 6.80
N SER A 206 10.05 3.67 6.25
CA SER A 206 9.13 2.56 6.00
C SER A 206 9.51 1.73 4.75
N LYS A 207 10.58 0.92 4.81
CA LYS A 207 11.12 0.13 3.69
C LYS A 207 11.57 -1.29 4.08
N LYS A 208 11.63 -2.15 3.05
CA LYS A 208 11.72 -3.62 3.11
C LYS A 208 13.05 -4.25 3.54
N LYS A 209 14.13 -3.48 3.62
CA LYS A 209 15.40 -3.95 4.16
C LYS A 209 16.28 -2.75 4.50
N ILE A 210 16.57 -2.60 5.78
CA ILE A 210 17.63 -1.75 6.32
C ILE A 210 18.61 -2.70 6.96
N ASP A 211 19.90 -2.59 6.63
CA ASP A 211 20.96 -3.36 7.29
C ASP A 211 21.92 -2.38 7.95
N HIS A 212 22.04 -2.42 9.27
CA HIS A 212 22.82 -1.47 10.08
C HIS A 212 22.59 0.05 9.81
N GLY A 213 21.47 0.44 9.18
CA GLY A 213 21.17 1.82 8.77
C GLY A 213 21.24 2.06 7.25
N GLU A 214 21.83 1.12 6.51
CA GLU A 214 21.99 1.16 5.06
C GLU A 214 20.66 0.92 4.33
N LEU A 215 20.34 1.76 3.33
CA LEU A 215 19.24 1.47 2.41
C LEU A 215 19.66 0.44 1.37
N ILE A 216 19.01 -0.72 1.39
CA ILE A 216 19.26 -1.75 0.36
C ILE A 216 18.43 -1.52 -0.91
N ARG A 217 17.17 -1.06 -0.81
CA ARG A 217 16.35 -0.76 -2.00
C ARG A 217 15.17 0.17 -1.77
N TRP A 218 14.92 1.08 -2.71
CA TRP A 218 13.71 1.89 -2.79
C TRP A 218 12.46 1.07 -3.09
N THR A 219 11.32 1.53 -2.58
CA THR A 219 9.99 0.96 -2.78
C THR A 219 8.95 2.08 -2.79
N LYS A 220 7.64 1.77 -2.84
CA LYS A 220 6.54 2.74 -2.69
C LYS A 220 6.59 3.93 -3.67
N GLY A 221 7.15 3.73 -4.87
CA GLY A 221 7.24 4.74 -5.93
C GLY A 221 8.41 5.72 -5.81
N PHE A 222 9.34 5.49 -4.88
CA PHE A 222 10.60 6.22 -4.81
C PHE A 222 11.68 5.56 -5.71
N GLY A 223 12.67 6.36 -6.09
CA GLY A 223 13.81 5.96 -6.93
C GLY A 223 14.99 6.93 -6.84
N ASN A 224 15.11 7.69 -5.75
CA ASN A 224 16.12 8.74 -5.60
C ASN A 224 17.55 8.19 -5.75
N PRO A 225 18.37 8.69 -6.70
CA PRO A 225 19.76 8.26 -6.86
C PRO A 225 20.63 8.51 -5.62
N ASN A 226 21.74 7.79 -5.53
CA ASN A 226 22.79 7.99 -4.52
C ASN A 226 22.34 7.79 -3.06
N VAL A 227 21.36 6.91 -2.83
CA VAL A 227 20.90 6.52 -1.47
C VAL A 227 20.91 5.02 -1.25
N GLU A 228 20.62 4.20 -2.27
CA GLU A 228 20.83 2.74 -2.15
C GLU A 228 22.32 2.46 -1.93
N GLY A 229 22.65 1.54 -1.03
CA GLY A 229 24.03 1.26 -0.61
C GLY A 229 24.62 2.22 0.43
N HIS A 230 23.81 3.12 1.03
CA HIS A 230 24.30 4.17 1.93
C HIS A 230 23.49 4.26 3.23
N ASP A 231 24.16 4.68 4.32
CA ASP A 231 23.57 4.91 5.65
C ASP A 231 22.58 6.10 5.60
N ILE A 232 21.32 5.80 5.85
CA ILE A 232 20.22 6.76 5.86
C ILE A 232 20.29 7.72 7.05
N GLY A 233 20.75 7.23 8.19
CA GLY A 233 20.98 8.05 9.39
C GLY A 233 22.10 9.05 9.17
N GLU A 234 23.17 8.67 8.48
CA GLU A 234 24.23 9.60 8.10
C GLU A 234 23.72 10.67 7.12
N ILE A 235 23.09 10.26 6.00
CA ILE A 235 22.58 11.20 4.98
C ILE A 235 21.60 12.20 5.62
N PHE A 236 20.63 11.72 6.41
CA PHE A 236 19.68 12.62 7.06
C PHE A 236 20.35 13.50 8.12
N SER A 237 21.35 13.00 8.87
CA SER A 237 22.14 13.81 9.79
C SER A 237 22.93 14.93 9.10
N GLN A 238 23.36 14.73 7.86
CA GLN A 238 24.02 15.78 7.06
C GLN A 238 23.01 16.88 6.69
N SER A 239 21.80 16.54 6.23
CA SER A 239 20.72 17.51 5.99
C SER A 239 20.29 18.24 7.27
N LEU A 240 20.13 17.55 8.40
CA LEU A 240 19.78 18.18 9.69
C LEU A 240 20.81 19.25 10.11
N LYS A 241 22.10 18.98 9.91
CA LYS A 241 23.19 19.96 10.14
C LYS A 241 23.16 21.11 9.15
N LYS A 242 22.91 20.84 7.86
CA LYS A 242 22.80 21.84 6.78
C LYS A 242 21.69 22.87 7.06
N PHE A 243 20.54 22.41 7.56
CA PHE A 243 19.40 23.25 7.96
C PHE A 243 19.42 23.71 9.42
N LYS A 244 20.49 23.40 10.17
CA LYS A 244 20.70 23.78 11.58
C LYS A 244 19.51 23.43 12.49
N VAL A 245 18.91 22.27 12.26
CA VAL A 245 17.76 21.82 13.05
C VAL A 245 18.25 21.43 14.46
N PRO A 246 17.66 21.95 15.55
CA PRO A 246 18.16 21.76 16.92
C PRO A 246 17.70 20.40 17.49
N VAL A 247 18.11 19.32 16.83
CA VAL A 247 17.66 17.95 17.11
C VAL A 247 18.80 16.96 17.02
N LYS A 248 18.73 15.93 17.85
CA LYS A 248 19.68 14.84 17.87
C LYS A 248 19.02 13.60 17.26
N LEU A 249 19.44 13.18 16.07
CA LEU A 249 18.99 11.91 15.49
C LEU A 249 19.48 10.77 16.40
N THR A 250 18.55 10.08 17.08
CA THR A 250 18.85 9.02 18.05
C THR A 250 18.53 7.62 17.53
N ALA A 251 17.60 7.49 16.59
CA ALA A 251 17.23 6.19 16.03
C ALA A 251 16.75 6.33 14.57
N VAL A 252 17.06 5.32 13.76
CA VAL A 252 16.42 5.06 12.47
C VAL A 252 15.71 3.72 12.59
N ILE A 253 14.38 3.70 12.40
CA ILE A 253 13.54 2.52 12.65
C ILE A 253 12.60 2.22 11.47
N ASN A 254 12.19 0.96 11.36
CA ASN A 254 11.10 0.55 10.48
C ASN A 254 9.72 0.88 11.11
N ASP A 255 8.70 1.13 10.28
CA ASP A 255 7.32 1.43 10.69
C ASP A 255 6.71 0.35 11.60
N THR A 256 7.07 -0.90 11.35
CA THR A 256 6.60 -2.07 12.09
C THR A 256 7.24 -2.17 13.48
N THR A 257 8.54 -1.85 13.60
CA THR A 257 9.25 -1.77 14.89
C THR A 257 8.74 -0.60 15.71
N GLY A 258 8.52 0.57 15.08
CA GLY A 258 7.88 1.71 15.74
C GLY A 258 6.48 1.38 16.26
N THR A 259 5.70 0.63 15.48
CA THR A 259 4.37 0.15 15.90
C THR A 259 4.46 -0.78 17.11
N LEU A 260 5.37 -1.75 17.13
CA LEU A 260 5.59 -2.65 18.28
C LEU A 260 5.86 -1.87 19.58
N ILE A 261 6.80 -0.92 19.53
CA ILE A 261 7.25 -0.18 20.71
C ILE A 261 6.19 0.83 21.17
N ALA A 262 5.59 1.59 20.24
CA ALA A 262 4.53 2.54 20.58
C ALA A 262 3.29 1.85 21.17
N SER A 263 2.88 0.70 20.63
CA SER A 263 1.80 -0.11 21.23
C SER A 263 2.19 -0.65 22.60
N SER A 264 3.43 -1.12 22.79
CA SER A 264 3.89 -1.64 24.08
C SER A 264 4.03 -0.58 25.18
N TYR A 265 4.26 0.69 24.82
CA TYR A 265 4.27 1.80 25.80
C TYR A 265 2.88 2.02 26.41
N VAL A 266 1.82 1.87 25.61
CA VAL A 266 0.42 2.04 26.05
C VAL A 266 -0.14 0.76 26.68
N ASP A 267 0.13 -0.39 26.08
CA ASP A 267 -0.32 -1.71 26.55
C ASP A 267 0.88 -2.68 26.72
N PRO A 268 1.37 -2.88 27.96
CA PRO A 268 2.43 -3.84 28.28
C PRO A 268 2.11 -5.31 27.97
N ALA A 269 0.88 -5.65 27.55
CA ALA A 269 0.55 -6.98 27.01
C ALA A 269 0.94 -7.15 25.53
N THR A 270 1.31 -6.08 24.82
CA THR A 270 1.78 -6.11 23.43
C THR A 270 2.97 -7.07 23.26
N ARG A 271 2.91 -7.98 22.29
CA ARG A 271 4.03 -8.89 21.97
C ARG A 271 4.48 -8.84 20.51
N ILE A 272 3.62 -8.40 19.60
CA ILE A 272 3.87 -8.32 18.16
C ILE A 272 3.23 -7.03 17.64
N GLY A 273 3.98 -6.23 16.90
CA GLY A 273 3.47 -5.14 16.06
C GLY A 273 3.27 -5.69 14.65
N VAL A 274 2.10 -5.45 14.04
CA VAL A 274 1.77 -6.00 12.71
C VAL A 274 1.21 -4.89 11.83
N ILE A 275 1.73 -4.78 10.61
CA ILE A 275 1.23 -3.89 9.57
C ILE A 275 0.43 -4.72 8.55
N PHE A 276 -0.82 -4.33 8.34
CA PHE A 276 -1.66 -4.78 7.23
C PHE A 276 -2.13 -3.55 6.45
N GLY A 277 -1.69 -3.40 5.21
CA GLY A 277 -2.04 -2.28 4.33
C GLY A 277 -1.72 -2.59 2.87
N THR A 278 -1.07 -1.67 2.16
CA THR A 278 -0.57 -1.92 0.78
C THR A 278 0.43 -3.08 0.73
N GLY A 279 1.20 -3.27 1.79
CA GLY A 279 2.03 -4.45 2.04
C GLY A 279 1.69 -5.08 3.40
N CYS A 280 2.48 -6.05 3.83
CA CYS A 280 2.35 -6.64 5.17
C CYS A 280 3.71 -6.85 5.83
N ASN A 281 3.78 -6.61 7.14
CA ASN A 281 4.99 -6.87 7.93
C ASN A 281 4.67 -7.15 9.40
N ALA A 282 5.61 -7.77 10.12
CA ALA A 282 5.54 -7.93 11.58
C ALA A 282 6.89 -7.66 12.24
N ALA A 283 6.82 -7.22 13.50
CA ALA A 283 7.96 -7.06 14.38
C ALA A 283 7.60 -7.59 15.78
N TYR A 284 8.57 -8.20 16.46
CA TYR A 284 8.41 -8.74 17.80
C TYR A 284 9.74 -8.60 18.58
N MET A 285 9.74 -8.93 19.86
CA MET A 285 10.95 -8.91 20.69
C MET A 285 11.56 -10.31 20.80
N GLU A 286 12.86 -10.42 20.53
CA GLU A 286 13.62 -11.68 20.59
C GLU A 286 14.80 -11.55 21.56
N LYS A 287 15.26 -12.66 22.13
CA LYS A 287 16.48 -12.69 22.95
C LYS A 287 17.71 -12.74 22.05
N VAL A 288 18.74 -11.97 22.39
CA VAL A 288 20.02 -11.96 21.66
C VAL A 288 20.64 -13.35 21.52
N ALA A 289 20.50 -14.23 22.54
CA ALA A 289 20.94 -15.62 22.46
C ALA A 289 20.30 -16.44 21.31
N ASN A 290 19.11 -16.05 20.83
CA ASN A 290 18.39 -16.70 19.74
C ASN A 290 18.73 -16.12 18.36
N ILE A 291 19.71 -15.20 18.27
CA ILE A 291 20.12 -14.54 17.02
C ILE A 291 21.59 -14.87 16.66
N PRO A 292 21.95 -16.12 16.29
CA PRO A 292 23.33 -16.53 16.04
C PRO A 292 24.11 -15.64 15.06
N LYS A 293 23.44 -15.08 14.04
CA LYS A 293 24.09 -14.25 13.02
C LYS A 293 24.73 -12.95 13.55
N ILE A 294 24.31 -12.46 14.72
CA ILE A 294 24.92 -11.28 15.39
C ILE A 294 25.82 -11.65 16.57
N ALA A 295 26.12 -12.93 16.81
CA ALA A 295 26.93 -13.35 17.96
C ALA A 295 28.34 -12.70 18.02
N GLY A 296 28.88 -12.29 16.87
CA GLY A 296 30.16 -11.56 16.77
C GLY A 296 30.14 -10.15 17.38
N LEU A 297 28.98 -9.57 17.69
CA LEU A 297 28.85 -8.22 18.25
C LEU A 297 29.10 -8.16 19.77
N GLY A 298 29.22 -9.30 20.46
CA GLY A 298 29.50 -9.34 21.91
C GLY A 298 28.37 -8.80 22.80
N LEU A 299 27.14 -8.76 22.29
CA LEU A 299 25.94 -8.32 23.03
C LEU A 299 25.58 -9.31 24.16
N PRO A 300 24.98 -8.86 25.28
CA PRO A 300 24.56 -9.75 26.37
C PRO A 300 23.53 -10.77 25.89
N PRO A 301 23.67 -12.08 26.17
CA PRO A 301 22.80 -13.11 25.63
C PRO A 301 21.37 -13.08 26.19
N ASP A 302 21.22 -12.51 27.38
CA ASP A 302 19.96 -12.29 28.09
C ASP A 302 19.25 -10.97 27.71
N ALA A 303 19.92 -10.08 26.96
CA ALA A 303 19.29 -8.89 26.42
C ALA A 303 18.22 -9.25 25.39
N GLU A 304 17.17 -8.43 25.35
CA GLU A 304 16.10 -8.51 24.37
C GLU A 304 16.31 -7.43 23.29
N MET A 305 16.05 -7.76 22.02
CA MET A 305 16.12 -6.86 20.87
C MET A 305 14.90 -7.06 19.97
N ALA A 306 14.31 -5.96 19.49
CA ALA A 306 13.23 -6.04 18.53
C ALA A 306 13.76 -6.51 17.15
N ILE A 307 13.01 -7.39 16.50
CA ILE A 307 13.27 -7.92 15.17
C ILE A 307 12.21 -7.38 14.22
N ASN A 308 12.64 -6.82 13.08
CA ASN A 308 11.77 -6.59 11.94
C ASN A 308 11.81 -7.84 11.04
N CYS A 309 10.70 -8.58 10.95
CA CYS A 309 10.71 -9.86 10.25
C CYS A 309 10.88 -9.71 8.73
N GLU A 310 10.26 -8.68 8.12
CA GLU A 310 10.02 -8.59 6.67
C GLU A 310 9.33 -9.84 6.12
N TRP A 311 8.34 -10.34 6.88
CA TRP A 311 7.73 -11.65 6.70
C TRP A 311 6.95 -11.84 5.38
N GLY A 312 6.75 -10.76 4.62
CA GLY A 312 6.02 -10.78 3.35
C GLY A 312 6.69 -11.65 2.28
N ALA A 313 7.97 -11.95 2.47
CA ALA A 313 8.76 -12.86 1.64
C ALA A 313 8.59 -14.35 2.01
N PHE A 314 7.85 -14.72 3.06
CA PHE A 314 7.61 -16.13 3.41
C PHE A 314 7.10 -16.94 2.20
N ASP A 315 7.65 -18.15 2.05
CA ASP A 315 7.35 -19.11 0.96
C ASP A 315 7.59 -18.56 -0.47
N SER A 316 8.49 -17.58 -0.65
CA SER A 316 8.82 -17.02 -1.97
C SER A 316 9.75 -17.90 -2.83
N GLY A 317 10.46 -18.86 -2.23
CA GLY A 317 11.39 -19.73 -2.98
C GLY A 317 10.77 -21.06 -3.44
N THR A 318 10.13 -21.79 -2.52
CA THR A 318 9.61 -23.15 -2.74
C THR A 318 8.14 -23.15 -3.18
N HIS A 319 7.33 -22.23 -2.67
CA HIS A 319 5.87 -22.18 -2.89
C HIS A 319 5.15 -23.47 -2.44
N GLU A 320 5.65 -24.12 -1.39
CA GLU A 320 5.18 -25.41 -0.89
C GLU A 320 4.14 -25.26 0.23
N HIS A 321 4.20 -24.15 0.98
CA HIS A 321 3.46 -23.97 2.23
C HIS A 321 2.17 -23.16 2.04
N LEU A 322 2.18 -22.15 1.18
CA LEU A 322 1.01 -21.31 0.92
C LEU A 322 0.04 -22.01 -0.06
N PRO A 323 -1.28 -21.90 0.15
CA PRO A 323 -2.29 -22.51 -0.72
C PRO A 323 -2.55 -21.63 -1.95
N ARG A 324 -1.52 -21.40 -2.77
CA ARG A 324 -1.58 -20.52 -3.93
C ARG A 324 -2.57 -21.03 -4.98
N THR A 325 -3.48 -20.18 -5.39
CA THR A 325 -4.40 -20.40 -6.51
C THR A 325 -3.76 -19.96 -7.84
N LYS A 326 -4.41 -20.29 -8.97
CA LYS A 326 -4.01 -19.76 -10.28
C LYS A 326 -4.04 -18.22 -10.36
N TYR A 327 -4.85 -17.56 -9.53
CA TYR A 327 -4.93 -16.10 -9.46
C TYR A 327 -3.69 -15.52 -8.77
N ASP A 328 -3.24 -16.14 -7.68
CA ASP A 328 -2.01 -15.75 -6.98
C ASP A 328 -0.76 -15.99 -7.84
N VAL A 329 -0.78 -17.02 -8.69
CA VAL A 329 0.28 -17.25 -9.70
C VAL A 329 0.25 -16.18 -10.80
N MET A 330 -0.93 -15.77 -11.26
CA MET A 330 -1.06 -14.69 -12.25
C MET A 330 -0.61 -13.32 -11.69
N ILE A 331 -1.05 -12.96 -10.48
CA ILE A 331 -0.63 -11.74 -9.79
C ILE A 331 0.88 -11.71 -9.61
N ASP A 332 1.48 -12.80 -9.15
CA ASP A 332 2.91 -12.92 -8.95
C ASP A 332 3.71 -12.75 -10.26
N SER A 333 3.38 -13.56 -11.27
CA SER A 333 4.05 -13.54 -12.59
C SER A 333 3.91 -12.22 -13.36
N THR A 334 2.87 -11.43 -13.10
CA THR A 334 2.64 -10.11 -13.70
C THR A 334 3.05 -8.94 -12.80
N SER A 335 3.52 -9.21 -11.58
CA SER A 335 4.00 -8.17 -10.66
C SER A 335 5.36 -7.59 -11.08
N ASN A 336 5.72 -6.45 -10.50
CA ASN A 336 7.04 -5.83 -10.67
C ASN A 336 8.22 -6.72 -10.21
N LYS A 337 7.94 -7.79 -9.45
CA LYS A 337 8.92 -8.74 -8.94
C LYS A 337 8.34 -10.17 -8.89
N PRO A 338 8.31 -10.91 -10.01
CA PRO A 338 7.86 -12.29 -10.02
C PRO A 338 8.74 -13.17 -9.12
N GLY A 339 8.12 -14.07 -8.35
CA GLY A 339 8.81 -14.97 -7.42
C GLY A 339 9.26 -14.33 -6.09
N GLU A 340 9.07 -13.03 -5.87
CA GLU A 340 9.30 -12.41 -4.55
C GLU A 340 7.97 -12.15 -3.82
N GLN A 341 8.01 -11.98 -2.50
CA GLN A 341 6.88 -11.50 -1.69
C GLN A 341 5.60 -12.36 -1.75
N ALA A 342 5.74 -13.69 -1.79
CA ALA A 342 4.62 -14.61 -1.96
C ALA A 342 3.54 -14.47 -0.85
N PHE A 343 3.94 -14.38 0.42
CA PHE A 343 2.99 -14.20 1.52
C PHE A 343 2.26 -12.84 1.46
N GLU A 344 2.99 -11.76 1.17
CA GLU A 344 2.42 -10.42 1.00
C GLU A 344 1.40 -10.36 -0.15
N LYS A 345 1.70 -11.02 -1.27
CA LYS A 345 0.80 -11.11 -2.43
C LYS A 345 -0.53 -11.81 -2.12
N MET A 346 -0.58 -12.66 -1.09
CA MET A 346 -1.80 -13.38 -0.69
C MET A 346 -2.63 -12.68 0.39
N ILE A 347 -2.06 -11.73 1.15
CA ILE A 347 -2.74 -11.13 2.32
C ILE A 347 -2.82 -9.60 2.31
N ALA A 348 -1.96 -8.89 1.58
CA ALA A 348 -1.94 -7.43 1.60
C ALA A 348 -3.06 -6.82 0.73
N GLY A 349 -3.60 -5.69 1.19
CA GLY A 349 -4.76 -5.03 0.57
C GLY A 349 -4.54 -4.56 -0.87
N LEU A 350 -3.29 -4.46 -1.34
CA LEU A 350 -2.99 -4.19 -2.75
C LEU A 350 -3.48 -5.32 -3.68
N TYR A 351 -3.53 -6.56 -3.20
CA TYR A 351 -3.74 -7.74 -4.04
C TYR A 351 -5.14 -8.35 -3.92
N LEU A 352 -5.84 -8.14 -2.80
CA LEU A 352 -7.18 -8.69 -2.56
C LEU A 352 -8.19 -8.28 -3.66
N GLY A 353 -8.17 -7.01 -4.06
CA GLY A 353 -9.01 -6.51 -5.15
C GLY A 353 -8.63 -7.08 -6.52
N GLU A 354 -7.35 -7.40 -6.76
CA GLU A 354 -6.89 -8.01 -8.00
C GLU A 354 -7.25 -9.49 -8.08
N VAL A 355 -7.18 -10.25 -6.97
CA VAL A 355 -7.71 -11.63 -6.90
C VAL A 355 -9.20 -11.64 -7.26
N PHE A 356 -9.97 -10.72 -6.66
CA PHE A 356 -11.39 -10.56 -7.00
C PHE A 356 -11.61 -10.20 -8.47
N ARG A 357 -10.86 -9.23 -9.02
CA ARG A 357 -10.95 -8.84 -10.42
C ARG A 357 -10.71 -10.04 -11.35
N LEU A 358 -9.67 -10.82 -11.11
CA LEU A 358 -9.32 -11.97 -11.94
C LEU A 358 -10.39 -13.07 -11.92
N ILE A 359 -11.00 -13.35 -10.76
CA ILE A 359 -12.15 -14.25 -10.64
C ILE A 359 -13.33 -13.73 -11.49
N VAL A 360 -13.65 -12.44 -11.38
CA VAL A 360 -14.77 -11.85 -12.11
C VAL A 360 -14.50 -11.82 -13.63
N VAL A 361 -13.26 -11.56 -14.07
CA VAL A 361 -12.87 -11.65 -15.49
C VAL A 361 -13.04 -13.07 -16.02
N GLU A 362 -12.57 -14.10 -15.32
CA GLU A 362 -12.82 -15.50 -15.70
C GLU A 362 -14.32 -15.80 -15.82
N MET A 363 -15.13 -15.36 -14.87
CA MET A 363 -16.59 -15.56 -14.93
C MET A 363 -17.27 -14.75 -16.05
N ILE A 364 -16.68 -13.66 -16.54
CA ILE A 364 -17.17 -12.94 -17.74
C ILE A 364 -16.80 -13.73 -18.99
N GLU A 365 -15.56 -14.21 -19.10
CA GLU A 365 -15.07 -15.01 -20.23
C GLU A 365 -15.81 -16.35 -20.38
N GLU A 366 -16.12 -17.01 -19.26
CA GLU A 366 -16.96 -18.21 -19.18
C GLU A 366 -18.45 -17.92 -19.46
N GLY A 367 -18.83 -16.65 -19.66
CA GLY A 367 -20.20 -16.25 -19.99
C GLY A 367 -21.20 -16.38 -18.83
N ILE A 368 -20.74 -16.19 -17.59
CA ILE A 368 -21.53 -16.31 -16.37
C ILE A 368 -21.95 -14.94 -15.84
N LEU A 369 -21.01 -13.99 -15.78
CA LEU A 369 -21.24 -12.62 -15.31
C LEU A 369 -21.31 -11.61 -16.45
N PHE A 370 -22.14 -10.58 -16.23
CA PHE A 370 -22.25 -9.37 -17.07
C PHE A 370 -22.45 -9.62 -18.58
N LEU A 371 -23.10 -10.74 -18.95
CA LEU A 371 -23.48 -11.04 -20.33
C LEU A 371 -24.22 -9.86 -20.99
N GLY A 372 -23.73 -9.45 -22.15
CA GLY A 372 -24.30 -8.32 -22.92
C GLY A 372 -23.98 -6.93 -22.36
N GLN A 373 -23.16 -6.82 -21.31
CA GLN A 373 -22.59 -5.55 -20.84
C GLN A 373 -21.22 -5.29 -21.47
N ASN A 374 -20.78 -4.04 -21.49
CA ASN A 374 -19.42 -3.70 -21.90
C ASN A 374 -18.47 -3.73 -20.69
N THR A 375 -17.64 -4.78 -20.61
CA THR A 375 -16.79 -5.10 -19.46
C THR A 375 -15.35 -4.57 -19.56
N TYR A 376 -15.01 -3.77 -20.57
CA TYR A 376 -13.62 -3.31 -20.83
C TYR A 376 -12.89 -2.69 -19.61
N LYS A 377 -13.62 -2.09 -18.66
CA LYS A 377 -13.03 -1.54 -17.42
C LYS A 377 -12.45 -2.63 -16.50
N MET A 378 -12.92 -3.87 -16.61
CA MET A 378 -12.45 -5.03 -15.85
C MET A 378 -11.13 -5.56 -16.40
N GLU A 379 -10.76 -5.24 -17.65
CA GLU A 379 -9.48 -5.63 -18.27
C GLU A 379 -8.29 -4.89 -17.64
N LYS A 380 -8.52 -3.70 -17.07
CA LYS A 380 -7.49 -2.92 -16.39
C LYS A 380 -7.12 -3.60 -15.06
N SER A 381 -5.89 -4.11 -14.95
CA SER A 381 -5.32 -4.60 -13.69
C SER A 381 -5.40 -3.55 -12.57
N TYR A 382 -5.62 -4.03 -11.34
CA TYR A 382 -5.74 -3.22 -10.12
C TYR A 382 -6.83 -2.13 -10.23
N CYS A 383 -7.93 -2.41 -10.94
CA CYS A 383 -9.09 -1.50 -11.00
C CYS A 383 -10.04 -1.62 -9.80
N PHE A 384 -9.85 -2.63 -8.94
CA PHE A 384 -10.42 -2.72 -7.60
C PHE A 384 -9.30 -2.49 -6.60
N ASP A 385 -9.36 -1.37 -5.89
CA ASP A 385 -8.53 -1.07 -4.73
C ASP A 385 -9.20 -1.58 -3.44
N THR A 386 -8.39 -1.83 -2.41
CA THR A 386 -8.92 -1.92 -1.04
C THR A 386 -9.06 -0.48 -0.53
N PRO A 387 -10.27 -0.04 -0.10
CA PRO A 387 -10.45 1.30 0.44
C PRO A 387 -9.55 1.55 1.65
N SER A 388 -8.82 2.68 1.62
CA SER A 388 -7.84 3.09 2.64
C SER A 388 -8.37 4.18 3.56
#